data_AF-A0A8S1J9D8-F1
#
_entry.id   AF-A0A8S1J9D8-F1
#
_cell.length_a   1.000
_cell.length_b   1.000
_cell.length_c   1.000
_cell.angle_alpha   90.00
_cell.angle_beta   90.00
_cell.angle_gamma   90.00
#
_symmetry.space_group_name_H-M   'P 1'
#
loop_
_entity.id
_entity.type
_entity.pdbx_description
1 polymer ?
#
loop_
_entity_poly.entity_id
_entity_poly.type
_entity_poly.pdbx_seq_one_letter_code
_entity_poly.pdbx_strand_id
1 'polypeptide(L)'
;MRAIQHVNAAKVMSRGWVCVGRLRKGWCDGSALLYHGRADVLRSRRPRSLHVCLSVAADAKADKAKQPKAKAAKPAQNDRPVEEGVTPRSKDFSRWYLDVVAKAELVDYGPVRGTMVIRPYGYAIWEALQRYLDKRFKETGHQNAYFPQLIPYSFIEKESSHVEGFAPELALVTKGGGKDLEEPLVVRPTSETMVNHMFSQWIHSYRDLPVLINQWANVHRWEMRTRPFIRTLEFLWQEGHTAHAT
;
A
#
# COMPACT_ATOMS: atom_id res chain seq x y z
N MET A 1 15.03 31.09 -36.62
CA MET A 1 15.18 29.92 -37.52
C MET A 1 16.63 29.45 -37.38
N ARG A 2 17.01 28.18 -37.21
CA ARG A 2 16.34 26.85 -37.11
C ARG A 2 17.08 26.07 -35.97
N ALA A 3 16.68 24.92 -35.43
CA ALA A 3 15.39 24.25 -35.21
C ALA A 3 15.65 23.16 -34.13
N ILE A 4 14.62 22.66 -33.45
CA ILE A 4 14.74 21.64 -32.39
C ILE A 4 14.89 20.23 -32.99
N GLN A 5 15.77 19.40 -32.42
CA GLN A 5 15.67 17.94 -32.53
C GLN A 5 15.95 17.27 -31.17
N HIS A 6 15.13 16.28 -30.83
CA HIS A 6 15.26 15.47 -29.61
C HIS A 6 16.37 14.41 -29.75
N VAL A 7 16.92 13.98 -28.61
CA VAL A 7 17.71 12.74 -28.50
C VAL A 7 17.00 11.80 -27.54
N ASN A 8 16.73 10.56 -27.96
CA ASN A 8 15.98 9.57 -27.19
C ASN A 8 16.83 8.86 -26.14
N ALA A 9 16.28 8.70 -24.93
CA ALA A 9 16.84 7.82 -23.90
C ALA A 9 16.39 6.36 -24.14
N ALA A 10 17.18 5.57 -24.87
CA ALA A 10 16.85 4.17 -25.20
C ALA A 10 18.10 3.27 -25.45
N LYS A 11 19.00 3.21 -24.47
CA LYS A 11 20.12 2.24 -24.26
C LYS A 11 20.78 2.63 -22.92
N VAL A 12 21.26 1.73 -22.07
CA VAL A 12 21.79 0.37 -22.29
C VAL A 12 21.15 -0.64 -21.33
N MET A 13 20.70 -1.79 -21.88
CA MET A 13 20.33 -2.99 -21.12
C MET A 13 20.82 -4.22 -21.90
N SER A 14 21.91 -4.86 -21.46
CA SER A 14 22.41 -6.13 -21.99
C SER A 14 23.49 -6.73 -21.08
N ARG A 15 23.55 -8.06 -20.98
CA ARG A 15 24.42 -8.87 -20.07
C ARG A 15 23.99 -8.76 -18.59
N GLY A 16 23.39 -9.76 -17.94
CA GLY A 16 22.97 -11.09 -18.38
C GLY A 16 23.70 -12.22 -17.66
N TRP A 17 22.97 -12.96 -16.81
CA TRP A 17 23.41 -14.20 -16.14
C TRP A 17 22.32 -15.27 -16.26
N VAL A 18 22.68 -16.54 -16.05
CA VAL A 18 21.96 -17.71 -16.58
C VAL A 18 21.16 -18.46 -15.50
N CYS A 19 19.94 -18.87 -15.83
CA CYS A 19 19.16 -19.84 -15.06
C CYS A 19 19.03 -21.17 -15.85
N VAL A 20 19.38 -22.30 -15.23
CA VAL A 20 19.49 -23.62 -15.89
C VAL A 20 18.22 -24.44 -15.67
N GLY A 21 17.35 -24.47 -16.69
CA GLY A 21 15.95 -24.89 -16.56
C GLY A 21 15.63 -26.40 -16.55
N ARG A 22 14.32 -26.71 -16.70
CA ARG A 22 13.81 -28.00 -17.21
C ARG A 22 12.33 -27.91 -17.68
N LEU A 23 12.10 -28.19 -18.97
CA LEU A 23 10.97 -28.90 -19.64
C LEU A 23 9.72 -29.26 -18.78
N ARG A 24 8.43 -29.18 -19.21
CA ARG A 24 7.69 -29.34 -20.52
C ARG A 24 6.16 -29.05 -20.25
N LYS A 25 5.12 -29.06 -21.13
CA LYS A 25 4.80 -29.25 -22.58
C LYS A 25 3.32 -28.78 -22.82
N GLY A 26 2.92 -28.35 -24.04
CA GLY A 26 1.49 -28.15 -24.46
C GLY A 26 1.05 -26.67 -24.50
N TRP A 27 0.57 -26.00 -25.57
CA TRP A 27 -0.04 -26.31 -26.89
C TRP A 27 -1.54 -26.66 -26.94
N CYS A 28 -2.37 -25.72 -27.42
CA CYS A 28 -3.32 -25.86 -28.54
C CYS A 28 -3.95 -24.50 -28.96
N ASP A 29 -4.25 -24.32 -30.25
CA ASP A 29 -4.88 -23.13 -30.86
C ASP A 29 -6.42 -23.24 -30.96
N GLY A 30 -7.10 -22.15 -31.34
CA GLY A 30 -8.50 -22.20 -31.81
C GLY A 30 -9.22 -20.86 -31.97
N SER A 31 -9.24 -20.29 -33.18
CA SER A 31 -9.90 -19.00 -33.50
C SER A 31 -11.08 -19.14 -34.47
N ALA A 32 -12.17 -18.38 -34.27
CA ALA A 32 -13.18 -18.12 -35.31
C ALA A 32 -13.98 -16.81 -35.04
N LEU A 33 -14.29 -16.06 -36.11
CA LEU A 33 -15.30 -15.00 -36.14
C LEU A 33 -16.60 -15.53 -36.77
N LEU A 34 -17.73 -14.81 -36.61
CA LEU A 34 -18.51 -14.31 -37.75
C LEU A 34 -19.54 -13.23 -37.34
N TYR A 35 -20.11 -12.54 -38.33
CA TYR A 35 -20.94 -11.32 -38.22
C TYR A 35 -22.28 -11.50 -38.97
N HIS A 36 -23.14 -10.45 -38.95
CA HIS A 36 -24.45 -10.21 -39.63
C HIS A 36 -25.68 -10.24 -38.68
N GLY A 37 -26.71 -9.39 -38.83
CA GLY A 37 -26.85 -8.21 -39.71
C GLY A 37 -28.25 -7.55 -39.69
N ARG A 38 -28.30 -6.21 -39.58
CA ARG A 38 -29.38 -5.21 -39.86
C ARG A 38 -30.85 -5.65 -40.10
N ALA A 39 -31.79 -4.89 -39.51
CA ALA A 39 -32.73 -3.99 -40.25
C ALA A 39 -33.56 -3.06 -39.33
N ASP A 40 -33.85 -1.83 -39.80
CA ASP A 40 -34.80 -0.87 -39.21
C ASP A 40 -36.22 -1.03 -39.81
N VAL A 41 -37.24 -0.28 -39.31
CA VAL A 41 -37.98 0.75 -40.10
C VAL A 41 -39.31 1.24 -39.44
N LEU A 42 -39.60 2.53 -39.62
CA LEU A 42 -40.88 3.29 -39.52
C LEU A 42 -41.47 3.76 -38.17
N ARG A 43 -42.22 4.87 -38.27
CA ARG A 43 -42.87 5.67 -37.21
C ARG A 43 -44.39 5.76 -37.48
N SER A 44 -45.22 5.94 -36.44
CA SER A 44 -46.30 6.94 -36.51
C SER A 44 -46.81 7.47 -35.14
N ARG A 45 -47.06 8.79 -35.15
CA ARG A 45 -47.89 9.72 -34.35
C ARG A 45 -48.55 9.32 -33.00
N ARG A 46 -48.52 10.29 -32.06
CA ARG A 46 -49.27 10.38 -30.77
C ARG A 46 -50.72 10.94 -30.99
N PRO A 47 -51.52 11.37 -29.98
CA PRO A 47 -51.45 11.24 -28.50
C PRO A 47 -52.78 10.92 -27.75
N ARG A 48 -52.72 10.45 -26.49
CA ARG A 48 -53.17 11.18 -25.27
C ARG A 48 -53.02 10.38 -23.96
N SER A 49 -53.06 11.13 -22.87
CA SER A 49 -52.95 10.79 -21.44
C SER A 49 -53.59 9.49 -20.93
N LEU A 50 -52.87 8.80 -20.03
CA LEU A 50 -53.41 8.14 -18.83
C LEU A 50 -52.26 7.89 -17.81
N HIS A 51 -52.58 7.69 -16.53
CA HIS A 51 -51.57 7.45 -15.49
C HIS A 51 -50.85 6.12 -15.68
N VAL A 52 -49.52 6.13 -15.60
CA VAL A 52 -48.69 4.92 -15.54
C VAL A 52 -48.26 4.70 -14.09
N CYS A 53 -49.09 4.01 -13.32
CA CYS A 53 -48.63 3.28 -12.14
C CYS A 53 -48.41 1.83 -12.60
N LEU A 54 -47.14 1.42 -12.74
CA LEU A 54 -46.80 0.13 -13.34
C LEU A 54 -45.75 -0.61 -12.50
N SER A 55 -46.24 -1.44 -11.58
CA SER A 55 -45.46 -2.55 -11.06
C SER A 55 -45.26 -3.59 -12.17
N VAL A 56 -44.02 -3.73 -12.65
CA VAL A 56 -43.63 -4.85 -13.53
C VAL A 56 -42.44 -5.56 -12.90
N ALA A 57 -42.66 -6.79 -12.47
CA ALA A 57 -41.56 -7.69 -12.13
C ALA A 57 -40.89 -8.18 -13.42
N ALA A 58 -39.56 -8.26 -13.42
CA ALA A 58 -38.77 -8.88 -14.48
C ALA A 58 -37.67 -9.73 -13.84
N ASP A 59 -37.59 -11.00 -14.24
CA ASP A 59 -36.69 -11.98 -13.62
C ASP A 59 -35.21 -11.69 -13.87
N ALA A 60 -34.45 -11.53 -12.78
CA ALA A 60 -33.01 -11.67 -12.78
C ALA A 60 -32.64 -12.95 -12.00
N LYS A 61 -32.29 -14.02 -12.72
CA LYS A 61 -31.73 -15.25 -12.11
C LYS A 61 -30.33 -14.96 -11.56
N ALA A 62 -30.26 -14.52 -10.30
CA ALA A 62 -29.01 -14.32 -9.59
C ALA A 62 -28.38 -15.67 -9.22
N ASP A 63 -27.26 -16.01 -9.85
CA ASP A 63 -26.44 -17.15 -9.45
C ASP A 63 -25.93 -16.96 -8.02
N LYS A 64 -26.30 -17.87 -7.12
CA LYS A 64 -25.97 -17.77 -5.69
C LYS A 64 -24.55 -18.25 -5.41
N ALA A 65 -23.57 -17.48 -5.89
CA ALA A 65 -22.19 -17.58 -5.45
C ALA A 65 -22.13 -17.53 -3.92
N LYS A 66 -21.74 -18.64 -3.30
CA LYS A 66 -21.92 -18.92 -1.88
C LYS A 66 -20.84 -18.20 -1.06
N GLN A 67 -21.04 -16.89 -0.82
CA GLN A 67 -20.12 -16.06 -0.04
C GLN A 67 -19.70 -16.77 1.27
N PRO A 68 -18.40 -16.93 1.54
CA PRO A 68 -17.95 -17.50 2.80
C PRO A 68 -18.36 -16.56 3.93
N LYS A 69 -19.13 -17.06 4.90
CA LYS A 69 -19.58 -16.25 6.04
C LYS A 69 -18.38 -15.69 6.79
N ALA A 70 -18.13 -14.39 6.65
CA ALA A 70 -17.21 -13.66 7.51
C ALA A 70 -17.70 -13.83 8.96
N LYS A 71 -16.98 -14.63 9.76
CA LYS A 71 -17.23 -14.70 11.20
C LYS A 71 -16.91 -13.31 11.74
N ALA A 72 -17.90 -12.64 12.33
CA ALA A 72 -17.67 -11.39 13.04
C ALA A 72 -16.54 -11.61 14.04
N ALA A 73 -15.47 -10.83 13.92
CA ALA A 73 -14.41 -10.86 14.91
C ALA A 73 -15.03 -10.42 16.23
N LYS A 74 -14.96 -11.27 17.26
CA LYS A 74 -15.28 -10.83 18.62
C LYS A 74 -14.37 -9.63 18.93
N PRO A 75 -14.85 -8.59 19.64
CA PRO A 75 -13.94 -7.64 20.26
C PRO A 75 -12.93 -8.43 21.11
N ALA A 76 -11.68 -8.00 21.13
CA ALA A 76 -10.63 -8.65 21.92
C ALA A 76 -10.87 -8.37 23.42
N GLN A 77 -11.82 -9.12 24.01
CA GLN A 77 -12.11 -9.07 25.44
C GLN A 77 -10.82 -9.37 26.20
N ASN A 78 -10.31 -8.35 26.90
CA ASN A 78 -9.02 -8.41 27.57
C ASN A 78 -9.17 -9.05 28.95
N ASP A 79 -9.83 -10.21 29.01
CA ASP A 79 -10.08 -11.03 30.21
C ASP A 79 -8.79 -11.75 30.65
N ARG A 80 -7.73 -10.97 30.87
CA ARG A 80 -6.47 -11.42 31.45
C ARG A 80 -6.54 -11.19 32.97
N PRO A 81 -6.33 -12.24 33.81
CA PRO A 81 -6.22 -12.04 35.24
C PRO A 81 -5.04 -11.10 35.53
N VAL A 82 -5.27 -10.13 36.42
CA VAL A 82 -4.26 -9.15 36.82
C VAL A 82 -3.34 -9.80 37.85
N GLU A 83 -2.36 -10.58 37.39
CA GLU A 83 -1.20 -10.88 38.24
C GLU A 83 -0.48 -9.57 38.58
N GLU A 84 -0.24 -9.33 39.86
CA GLU A 84 0.15 -8.03 40.39
C GLU A 84 1.57 -7.62 39.92
N GLY A 85 2.48 -8.59 39.80
CA GLY A 85 3.86 -8.38 39.37
C GLY A 85 4.07 -8.23 37.85
N VAL A 86 5.26 -7.80 37.46
CA VAL A 86 5.78 -7.95 36.08
C VAL A 86 6.49 -9.30 35.99
N THR A 87 6.22 -10.11 34.96
CA THR A 87 6.88 -11.42 34.79
C THR A 87 8.40 -11.27 34.77
N PRO A 88 9.18 -12.03 35.58
CA PRO A 88 10.63 -11.93 35.56
C PRO A 88 11.24 -12.22 34.17
N ARG A 89 12.11 -11.32 33.69
CA ARG A 89 12.73 -11.37 32.35
C ARG A 89 13.44 -12.69 32.05
N SER A 90 13.99 -13.35 33.07
CA SER A 90 14.67 -14.65 32.98
C SER A 90 13.72 -15.85 32.85
N LYS A 91 12.44 -15.71 33.22
CA LYS A 91 11.42 -16.76 33.15
C LYS A 91 10.72 -16.77 31.78
N ASP A 92 10.27 -15.59 31.33
CA ASP A 92 9.69 -15.40 30.00
C ASP A 92 9.93 -13.96 29.52
N PHE A 93 10.86 -13.80 28.57
CA PHE A 93 11.17 -12.51 27.94
C PHE A 93 10.00 -11.95 27.11
N SER A 94 9.15 -12.81 26.53
CA SER A 94 8.01 -12.38 25.73
C SER A 94 6.88 -11.87 26.59
N ARG A 95 6.56 -12.56 27.70
CA ARG A 95 5.59 -12.05 28.68
C ARG A 95 6.12 -10.83 29.43
N TRP A 96 7.36 -10.84 29.91
CA TRP A 96 8.02 -9.67 30.53
C TRP A 96 7.88 -8.41 29.67
N TYR A 97 8.21 -8.50 28.38
CA TYR A 97 8.12 -7.37 27.46
C TYR A 97 6.70 -6.80 27.34
N LEU A 98 5.69 -7.66 27.22
CA LEU A 98 4.29 -7.24 27.12
C LEU A 98 3.76 -6.69 28.45
N ASP A 99 4.18 -7.26 29.59
CA ASP A 99 3.85 -6.73 30.91
C ASP A 99 4.45 -5.34 31.12
N VAL A 100 5.72 -5.12 30.73
CA VAL A 100 6.37 -3.80 30.81
C VAL A 100 5.70 -2.79 29.90
N VAL A 101 5.44 -3.12 28.62
CA VAL A 101 4.81 -2.19 27.67
C VAL A 101 3.41 -1.75 28.13
N ALA A 102 2.64 -2.67 28.74
CA ALA A 102 1.32 -2.37 29.28
C ALA A 102 1.37 -1.64 30.63
N LYS A 103 2.11 -2.15 31.62
CA LYS A 103 2.16 -1.56 32.98
C LYS A 103 2.93 -0.25 33.05
N ALA A 104 3.82 0.04 32.10
CA ALA A 104 4.44 1.36 31.93
C ALA A 104 3.64 2.28 30.99
N GLU A 105 2.40 1.92 30.61
CA GLU A 105 1.49 2.77 29.83
C GLU A 105 2.07 3.31 28.52
N LEU A 106 2.85 2.50 27.79
CA LEU A 106 3.50 2.90 26.55
C LEU A 106 2.58 2.77 25.32
N VAL A 107 1.81 1.69 25.26
CA VAL A 107 0.96 1.32 24.10
C VAL A 107 -0.27 0.55 24.56
N ASP A 108 -1.43 0.89 23.99
CA ASP A 108 -2.64 0.06 24.00
C ASP A 108 -2.83 -0.64 22.63
N TYR A 109 -3.54 -1.77 22.61
CA TYR A 109 -3.86 -2.46 21.35
C TYR A 109 -4.95 -1.72 20.58
N GLY A 110 -4.72 -1.48 19.29
CA GLY A 110 -5.74 -0.88 18.42
C GLY A 110 -6.87 -1.87 18.10
N PRO A 111 -8.06 -1.37 17.67
CA PRO A 111 -9.20 -2.22 17.32
C PRO A 111 -8.96 -3.05 16.05
N VAL A 112 -8.02 -2.64 15.20
CA VAL A 112 -7.55 -3.41 14.03
C VAL A 112 -6.37 -4.29 14.45
N ARG A 113 -6.44 -5.60 14.16
CA ARG A 113 -5.37 -6.57 14.47
C ARG A 113 -4.02 -6.06 13.99
N GLY A 114 -3.07 -5.94 14.92
CA GLY A 114 -1.69 -5.55 14.61
C GLY A 114 -1.42 -4.05 14.57
N THR A 115 -2.45 -3.20 14.73
CA THR A 115 -2.27 -1.77 15.02
C THR A 115 -2.09 -1.53 16.53
N MET A 116 -1.52 -0.38 16.89
CA MET A 116 -1.30 0.03 18.28
C MET A 116 -1.61 1.50 18.46
N VAL A 117 -2.18 1.86 19.61
CA VAL A 117 -2.34 3.24 20.06
C VAL A 117 -1.14 3.57 20.94
N ILE A 118 -0.20 4.36 20.42
CA ILE A 118 0.95 4.82 21.21
C ILE A 118 0.44 5.86 22.21
N ARG A 119 0.53 5.56 23.51
CA ARG A 119 0.09 6.43 24.60
C ARG A 119 1.11 7.56 24.83
N PRO A 120 0.75 8.66 25.53
CA PRO A 120 1.61 9.84 25.65
C PRO A 120 3.03 9.54 26.15
N TYR A 121 3.23 8.62 27.09
CA TYR A 121 4.56 8.26 27.59
C TYR A 121 5.39 7.49 26.54
N GLY A 122 4.77 6.59 25.78
CA GLY A 122 5.42 5.94 24.63
C GLY A 122 5.71 6.91 23.49
N TYR A 123 4.83 7.89 23.26
CA TYR A 123 4.99 8.87 22.19
C TYR A 123 6.08 9.90 22.53
N ALA A 124 6.22 10.31 23.79
CA ALA A 124 7.30 11.19 24.23
C ALA A 124 8.70 10.60 23.97
N ILE A 125 8.86 9.27 24.04
CA ILE A 125 10.09 8.56 23.65
C ILE A 125 10.31 8.67 22.14
N TRP A 126 9.26 8.46 21.33
CA TRP A 126 9.33 8.64 19.87
C TRP A 126 9.70 10.08 19.49
N GLU A 127 9.09 11.09 20.09
CA GLU A 127 9.44 12.49 19.86
C GLU A 127 10.89 12.82 20.28
N ALA A 128 11.40 12.21 21.36
CA ALA A 128 12.79 12.39 21.77
C ALA A 128 13.78 11.80 20.76
N LEU A 129 13.50 10.60 20.25
CA LEU A 129 14.24 9.98 19.15
C LEU A 129 14.16 10.83 17.87
N GLN A 130 12.96 11.32 17.53
CA GLN A 130 12.73 12.19 16.38
C GLN A 130 13.56 13.47 16.47
N ARG A 131 13.45 14.23 17.57
CA ARG A 131 14.21 15.48 17.78
C ARG A 131 15.72 15.27 17.70
N TYR A 132 16.24 14.15 18.22
CA TYR A 132 17.67 13.82 18.18
C TYR A 132 18.16 13.47 16.76
N LEU A 133 17.44 12.59 16.05
CA LEU A 133 17.80 12.16 14.69
C LEU A 133 17.58 13.26 13.66
N ASP A 134 16.47 13.99 13.74
CA ASP A 134 16.14 15.11 12.84
C ASP A 134 17.21 16.22 12.88
N LYS A 135 17.75 16.51 14.07
CA LYS A 135 18.91 17.39 14.23
C LYS A 135 20.15 16.84 13.48
N ARG A 136 20.46 15.55 13.61
CA ARG A 136 21.61 14.90 12.96
C ARG A 136 21.49 14.82 11.43
N PHE A 137 20.27 14.65 10.91
CA PHE A 137 20.02 14.70 9.48
C PHE A 137 20.22 16.11 8.93
N LYS A 138 19.76 17.14 9.64
CA LYS A 138 19.99 18.56 9.29
C LYS A 138 21.46 18.97 9.40
N GLU A 139 22.19 18.48 10.41
CA GLU A 139 23.65 18.65 10.55
C GLU A 139 24.44 18.04 9.37
N THR A 140 23.84 17.11 8.62
CA THR A 140 24.41 16.48 7.41
C THR A 140 23.74 16.95 6.10
N GLY A 141 22.99 18.07 6.14
CA GLY A 141 22.41 18.72 4.96
C GLY A 141 21.11 18.12 4.42
N HIS A 142 20.53 17.12 5.09
CA HIS A 142 19.24 16.55 4.69
C HIS A 142 18.08 17.51 4.98
N GLN A 143 17.09 17.52 4.08
CA GLN A 143 15.89 18.35 4.18
C GLN A 143 14.64 17.47 4.34
N ASN A 144 13.70 17.90 5.18
CA ASN A 144 12.47 17.16 5.39
C ASN A 144 11.46 17.44 4.28
N ALA A 145 10.89 16.38 3.69
CA ALA A 145 9.78 16.43 2.76
C ALA A 145 8.64 15.50 3.21
N TYR A 146 7.51 15.57 2.52
CA TYR A 146 6.38 14.66 2.71
C TYR A 146 5.80 14.23 1.37
N PHE A 147 5.73 12.92 1.17
CA PHE A 147 5.13 12.28 0.01
C PHE A 147 3.77 11.66 0.40
N PRO A 148 2.83 11.46 -0.55
CA PRO A 148 1.54 10.85 -0.28
C PRO A 148 1.63 9.46 0.39
N GLN A 149 0.64 9.14 1.23
CA GLN A 149 0.51 7.79 1.82
C GLN A 149 0.02 6.75 0.81
N LEU A 150 -0.68 7.20 -0.25
CA LEU A 150 -1.24 6.38 -1.31
C LEU A 150 -0.33 6.43 -2.54
N ILE A 151 0.07 5.26 -3.03
CA ILE A 151 0.93 5.07 -4.20
C ILE A 151 0.11 4.37 -5.30
N PRO A 152 0.15 4.79 -6.58
CA PRO A 152 -0.51 4.07 -7.67
C PRO A 152 0.04 2.64 -7.81
N TYR A 153 -0.82 1.63 -8.02
CA TYR A 153 -0.36 0.24 -8.14
C TYR A 153 0.67 0.05 -9.28
N SER A 154 0.49 0.77 -10.39
CA SER A 154 1.42 0.81 -11.52
C SER A 154 2.80 1.42 -11.20
N PHE A 155 3.00 2.03 -10.03
CA PHE A 155 4.33 2.45 -9.57
C PHE A 155 5.06 1.29 -8.87
N ILE A 156 4.32 0.39 -8.22
CA ILE A 156 4.88 -0.83 -7.61
C ILE A 156 5.25 -1.84 -8.71
N GLU A 157 4.39 -2.04 -9.71
CA GLU A 157 4.61 -3.01 -10.81
C GLU A 157 5.89 -2.74 -11.65
N LYS A 158 6.32 -1.48 -11.77
CA LYS A 158 7.53 -1.10 -12.53
C LYS A 158 8.80 -1.64 -11.89
N GLU A 159 8.80 -1.80 -10.58
CA GLU A 159 9.93 -2.28 -9.78
C GLU A 159 9.78 -3.79 -9.51
N SER A 160 9.87 -4.60 -10.57
CA SER A 160 9.53 -6.04 -10.51
C SER A 160 10.29 -6.85 -9.45
N SER A 161 11.55 -6.48 -9.15
CA SER A 161 12.35 -7.06 -8.06
C SER A 161 11.82 -6.71 -6.65
N HIS A 162 11.16 -5.57 -6.50
CA HIS A 162 10.50 -5.16 -5.26
C HIS A 162 9.11 -5.80 -5.12
N VAL A 163 8.39 -6.03 -6.23
CA VAL A 163 7.06 -6.68 -6.24
C VAL A 163 7.10 -8.05 -5.55
N GLU A 164 8.07 -8.91 -5.89
CA GLU A 164 8.15 -10.28 -5.35
C GLU A 164 8.33 -10.31 -3.81
N GLY A 165 8.97 -9.29 -3.23
CA GLY A 165 9.13 -9.14 -1.80
C GLY A 165 7.90 -8.54 -1.09
N PHE A 166 7.28 -7.52 -1.69
CA PHE A 166 6.20 -6.76 -1.04
C PHE A 166 4.78 -7.28 -1.31
N ALA A 167 4.53 -8.03 -2.39
CA ALA A 167 3.19 -8.50 -2.78
C ALA A 167 2.32 -9.10 -1.64
N PRO A 168 2.82 -9.95 -0.72
CA PRO A 168 2.01 -10.46 0.39
C PRO A 168 1.75 -9.46 1.52
N GLU A 169 2.44 -8.32 1.55
CA GLU A 169 2.35 -7.29 2.60
C GLU A 169 1.55 -6.03 2.19
N LEU A 170 1.05 -5.94 0.95
CA LEU A 170 0.35 -4.74 0.45
C LEU A 170 -1.09 -4.63 0.95
N ALA A 171 -1.46 -3.43 1.45
CA ALA A 171 -2.85 -3.04 1.65
C ALA A 171 -3.36 -2.21 0.46
N LEU A 172 -4.46 -2.67 -0.16
CA LEU A 172 -5.05 -2.04 -1.35
C LEU A 172 -6.30 -1.22 -1.02
N VAL A 173 -6.35 -0.02 -1.56
CA VAL A 173 -7.54 0.85 -1.62
C VAL A 173 -8.09 0.76 -3.03
N THR A 174 -9.18 0.00 -3.19
CA THR A 174 -9.89 -0.17 -4.48
C THR A 174 -11.15 0.71 -4.59
N LYS A 175 -11.57 1.34 -3.49
CA LYS A 175 -12.77 2.19 -3.43
C LYS A 175 -12.48 3.54 -2.77
N GLY A 176 -12.95 4.62 -3.40
CA GLY A 176 -12.87 5.99 -2.91
C GLY A 176 -14.18 6.73 -3.15
N GLY A 177 -14.62 7.53 -2.17
CA GLY A 177 -15.87 8.30 -2.28
C GLY A 177 -17.13 7.46 -2.55
N GLY A 178 -17.13 6.17 -2.19
CA GLY A 178 -18.22 5.23 -2.46
C GLY A 178 -18.22 4.60 -3.87
N LYS A 179 -17.24 4.90 -4.72
CA LYS A 179 -17.06 4.32 -6.06
C LYS A 179 -15.81 3.43 -6.11
N ASP A 180 -15.80 2.47 -7.02
CA ASP A 180 -14.58 1.76 -7.43
C ASP A 180 -13.62 2.74 -8.13
N LEU A 181 -12.31 2.57 -7.92
CA LEU A 181 -11.25 3.36 -8.55
C LEU A 181 -10.84 2.74 -9.90
N GLU A 182 -10.40 3.59 -10.83
CA GLU A 182 -9.89 3.15 -12.14
C GLU A 182 -8.53 2.42 -12.01
N GLU A 183 -7.64 2.95 -11.16
CA GLU A 183 -6.42 2.28 -10.72
C GLU A 183 -6.51 2.01 -9.20
N PRO A 184 -6.21 0.78 -8.72
CA PRO A 184 -6.03 0.52 -7.31
C PRO A 184 -4.88 1.35 -6.71
N LEU A 185 -5.05 1.84 -5.49
CA LEU A 185 -3.99 2.52 -4.76
C LEU A 185 -3.44 1.63 -3.65
N VAL A 186 -2.14 1.74 -3.39
CA VAL A 186 -1.42 1.00 -2.36
C VAL A 186 -1.15 1.92 -1.17
N VAL A 187 -1.46 1.49 0.05
CA VAL A 187 -0.99 2.18 1.26
C VAL A 187 0.50 1.87 1.42
N ARG A 188 1.36 2.90 1.44
CA ARG A 188 2.83 2.74 1.36
C ARG A 188 3.40 1.69 2.35
N PRO A 189 4.03 0.60 1.87
CA PRO A 189 4.89 -0.24 2.72
C PRO A 189 6.26 0.43 2.96
N THR A 190 6.65 1.28 2.02
CA THR A 190 7.87 2.09 1.92
C THR A 190 7.68 3.04 0.71
N SER A 191 8.46 4.12 0.56
CA SER A 191 8.13 5.19 -0.43
C SER A 191 8.98 5.23 -1.70
N GLU A 192 9.96 4.34 -1.90
CA GLU A 192 10.97 4.38 -2.97
C GLU A 192 10.37 4.64 -4.35
N THR A 193 9.29 3.95 -4.73
CA THR A 193 8.67 4.11 -6.07
C THR A 193 8.05 5.49 -6.28
N MET A 194 7.50 6.10 -5.22
CA MET A 194 6.97 7.46 -5.23
C MET A 194 8.11 8.50 -5.22
N VAL A 195 9.13 8.28 -4.39
CA VAL A 195 10.27 9.20 -4.29
C VAL A 195 11.11 9.20 -5.57
N ASN A 196 11.42 8.02 -6.12
CA ASN A 196 12.14 7.88 -7.39
C ASN A 196 11.37 8.51 -8.56
N HIS A 197 10.03 8.43 -8.57
CA HIS A 197 9.23 9.15 -9.55
C HIS A 197 9.40 10.66 -9.43
N MET A 198 9.29 11.22 -8.23
CA MET A 198 9.50 12.67 -8.02
C MET A 198 10.94 13.10 -8.29
N PHE A 199 11.95 12.30 -7.91
CA PHE A 199 13.35 12.53 -8.23
C PHE A 199 13.58 12.58 -9.75
N SER A 200 12.90 11.74 -10.55
CA SER A 200 12.94 11.82 -12.02
C SER A 200 12.33 13.10 -12.61
N GLN A 201 11.52 13.82 -11.83
CA GLN A 201 10.96 15.14 -12.19
C GLN A 201 11.76 16.32 -11.62
N TRP A 202 12.57 16.11 -10.58
CA TRP A 202 13.34 17.18 -9.93
C TRP A 202 14.80 17.25 -10.39
N ILE A 203 15.39 16.11 -10.78
CA ILE A 203 16.79 16.00 -11.19
C ILE A 203 16.84 16.05 -12.71
N HIS A 204 17.49 17.09 -13.25
CA HIS A 204 17.67 17.32 -14.68
C HIS A 204 19.16 17.48 -15.06
N SER A 205 20.02 17.74 -14.08
CA SER A 205 21.44 18.00 -14.23
C SER A 205 22.24 17.46 -13.05
N TYR A 206 23.56 17.29 -13.23
CA TYR A 206 24.49 17.00 -12.13
C TYR A 206 24.51 18.11 -11.06
N ARG A 207 24.00 19.31 -11.38
CA ARG A 207 23.90 20.47 -10.47
C ARG A 207 22.76 20.37 -9.47
N ASP A 208 21.80 19.49 -9.72
CA ASP A 208 20.67 19.26 -8.82
C ASP A 208 21.02 18.20 -7.76
N LEU A 209 22.24 17.66 -7.80
CA LEU A 209 22.78 16.63 -6.91
C LEU A 209 23.82 17.23 -5.94
N PRO A 210 23.93 16.71 -4.70
CA PRO A 210 23.13 15.61 -4.15
C PRO A 210 21.74 16.07 -3.69
N VAL A 211 20.72 15.26 -3.98
CA VAL A 211 19.39 15.42 -3.38
C VAL A 211 19.41 14.63 -2.07
N LEU A 212 19.22 15.32 -0.93
CA LEU A 212 19.25 14.72 0.41
C LEU A 212 17.90 14.90 1.11
N ILE A 213 16.98 13.94 0.95
CA ILE A 213 15.60 14.05 1.45
C ILE A 213 15.36 13.08 2.61
N ASN A 214 14.62 13.55 3.60
CA ASN A 214 14.17 12.80 4.75
C ASN A 214 12.64 12.88 4.89
N GLN A 215 11.98 11.79 5.28
CA GLN A 215 10.55 11.77 5.61
C GLN A 215 10.33 11.12 6.98
N TRP A 216 9.55 11.80 7.82
CA TRP A 216 8.97 11.26 9.05
C TRP A 216 7.51 10.89 8.77
N ALA A 217 7.14 9.62 8.88
CA ALA A 217 5.85 9.13 8.40
C ALA A 217 5.39 7.83 9.09
N ASN A 218 4.14 7.46 8.84
CA ASN A 218 3.63 6.10 9.02
C ASN A 218 3.79 5.26 7.73
N VAL A 219 4.07 3.98 7.88
CA VAL A 219 4.03 2.97 6.79
C VAL A 219 3.21 1.75 7.21
N HIS A 220 2.73 0.99 6.22
CA HIS A 220 1.76 -0.07 6.38
C HIS A 220 2.26 -1.37 5.75
N ARG A 221 2.40 -2.45 6.53
CA ARG A 221 2.84 -3.77 6.05
C ARG A 221 1.95 -4.85 6.64
N TRP A 222 1.35 -5.69 5.80
CA TRP A 222 0.28 -6.63 6.19
C TRP A 222 0.81 -7.89 6.92
N GLU A 223 1.46 -7.67 8.06
CA GLU A 223 2.12 -8.70 8.85
C GLU A 223 1.14 -9.57 9.65
N MET A 224 1.40 -10.87 9.66
CA MET A 224 0.59 -11.91 10.30
C MET A 224 0.93 -12.14 11.79
N ARG A 225 2.16 -11.89 12.22
CA ARG A 225 2.65 -12.11 13.61
C ARG A 225 3.16 -10.80 14.22
N THR A 226 2.26 -10.05 14.84
CA THR A 226 2.56 -8.72 15.38
C THR A 226 2.92 -8.72 16.88
N ARG A 227 3.77 -7.77 17.28
CA ARG A 227 4.25 -7.49 18.63
C ARG A 227 4.52 -5.98 18.76
N PRO A 228 3.95 -5.28 19.78
CA PRO A 228 4.09 -3.83 19.94
C PRO A 228 5.51 -3.32 19.78
N PHE A 229 5.67 -2.19 19.06
CA PHE A 229 6.91 -1.56 18.60
C PHE A 229 7.83 -2.39 17.69
N ILE A 230 8.01 -3.68 17.96
CA ILE A 230 8.97 -4.55 17.25
C ILE A 230 8.49 -4.91 15.84
N ARG A 231 7.17 -5.12 15.68
CA ARG A 231 6.56 -5.65 14.45
C ARG A 231 5.06 -5.38 14.48
N THR A 232 4.60 -4.30 13.87
CA THR A 232 3.18 -3.92 13.79
C THR A 232 2.75 -3.67 12.35
N LEU A 233 1.44 -3.78 12.10
CA LEU A 233 0.85 -3.66 10.76
C LEU A 233 0.87 -2.21 10.25
N GLU A 234 0.79 -1.26 11.16
CA GLU A 234 1.17 0.13 10.96
C GLU A 234 2.26 0.48 11.97
N PHE A 235 3.27 1.26 11.55
CA PHE A 235 4.29 1.81 12.43
C PHE A 235 4.76 3.19 11.97
N LEU A 236 5.20 4.00 12.93
CA LEU A 236 5.91 5.26 12.67
C LEU A 236 7.37 4.95 12.39
N TRP A 237 7.94 5.62 11.39
CA TRP A 237 9.34 5.48 11.04
C TRP A 237 9.94 6.77 10.47
N GLN A 238 11.22 6.69 10.17
CA GLN A 238 11.95 7.64 9.36
C GLN A 238 12.51 6.91 8.14
N GLU A 239 12.43 7.55 6.98
CA GLU A 239 13.03 7.07 5.74
C GLU A 239 13.84 8.19 5.09
N GLY A 240 15.10 7.88 4.76
CA GLY A 240 16.02 8.78 4.10
C GLY A 240 16.24 8.33 2.66
N HIS A 241 15.99 9.23 1.72
CA HIS A 241 16.09 8.96 0.28
C HIS A 241 17.07 9.96 -0.33
N THR A 242 18.15 9.47 -0.92
CA THR A 242 19.25 10.33 -1.41
C THR A 242 19.69 9.97 -2.82
N ALA A 243 19.85 10.96 -3.69
CA ALA A 243 20.42 10.79 -5.03
C ALA A 243 21.80 11.48 -5.11
N HIS A 244 22.78 10.77 -5.67
CA HIS A 244 24.18 11.20 -5.79
C HIS A 244 24.67 11.07 -7.24
N ALA A 245 25.76 11.75 -7.59
CA ALA A 245 26.31 11.73 -8.95
C ALA A 245 27.26 10.54 -9.21
N THR A 246 27.78 9.92 -8.15
CA THR A 246 28.79 8.83 -8.15
C THR A 246 28.64 8.00 -6.90
#